data_AF-F2NQZ2-F1
#
_entry.id   AF-F2NQZ2-F1
#
_cell.length_a   1.000
_cell.length_b   1.000
_cell.length_c   1.000
_cell.angle_alpha   90.00
_cell.angle_beta   90.00
_cell.angle_gamma   90.00
#
_symmetry.space_group_name_H-M   'P 1'
#
loop_
_entity.id
_entity.type
_entity.pdbx_description
1 polymer ?
#
loop_
_entity_poly.entity_id
_entity_poly.type
_entity_poly.pdbx_seq_one_letter_code
_entity_poly.pdbx_strand_id
1 'polypeptide(L)'
;MLRETQVRQIRRRRYLRLAALHAGPMGPALIGHPELGPQYPKTYARCPGFPKLACAQTGGTPRVCLPRRFQHMARLTEKGGPRRRAQQHAYLKNELIPCIQGLLNYYPPNWRPVLEYTLHQLEEDLAYLEGRAVYRPETA
;
A
#
# COMPACT_ATOMS: atom_id res chain seq x y z
N MET A 1 -20.14 -14.77 8.03
CA MET A 1 -19.31 -13.57 8.20
C MET A 1 -18.05 -13.95 8.95
N LEU A 2 -16.89 -13.36 8.60
CA LEU A 2 -15.64 -13.61 9.32
C LEU A 2 -15.68 -12.96 10.71
N ARG A 3 -14.98 -13.56 11.68
CA ARG A 3 -14.75 -12.95 13.00
C ARG A 3 -13.84 -11.74 12.84
N GLU A 4 -14.00 -10.72 13.69
CA GLU A 4 -13.17 -9.50 13.67
C GLU A 4 -11.66 -9.81 13.80
N THR A 5 -11.29 -10.86 14.54
CA THR A 5 -9.90 -11.35 14.61
C THR A 5 -9.38 -11.84 13.26
N GLN A 6 -10.20 -12.57 12.50
CA GLN A 6 -9.86 -13.06 11.17
C GLN A 6 -9.74 -11.91 10.17
N VAL A 7 -10.69 -10.96 10.19
CA VAL A 7 -10.62 -9.77 9.32
C VAL A 7 -9.34 -8.99 9.58
N ARG A 8 -8.97 -8.76 10.84
CA ARG A 8 -7.71 -8.09 11.18
C ARG A 8 -6.47 -8.84 10.68
N GLN A 9 -6.45 -10.16 10.80
CA GLN A 9 -5.34 -10.97 10.29
C GLN A 9 -5.21 -10.89 8.77
N ILE A 10 -6.32 -10.94 8.03
CA ILE A 10 -6.32 -10.81 6.57
C ILE A 10 -5.81 -9.42 6.18
N ARG A 11 -6.35 -8.36 6.78
CA ARG A 11 -5.92 -6.98 6.54
C ARG A 11 -4.42 -6.80 6.82
N ARG A 12 -3.93 -7.34 7.93
CA ARG A 12 -2.50 -7.31 8.26
C ARG A 12 -1.66 -7.99 7.18
N ARG A 13 -2.07 -9.18 6.72
CA ARG A 13 -1.38 -9.93 5.66
C ARG A 13 -1.37 -9.16 4.34
N ARG A 14 -2.49 -8.54 3.95
CA ARG A 14 -2.58 -7.65 2.79
C ARG A 14 -1.49 -6.59 2.83
N TYR A 15 -1.38 -5.85 3.93
CA TYR A 15 -0.36 -4.79 4.06
C TYR A 15 1.06 -5.32 4.10
N LEU A 16 1.31 -6.50 4.67
CA LEU A 16 2.64 -7.12 4.59
C LEU A 16 2.99 -7.56 3.15
N ARG A 17 2.02 -8.06 2.39
CA ARG A 17 2.19 -8.39 0.97
C ARG A 17 2.49 -7.14 0.14
N LEU A 18 1.75 -6.05 0.37
CA LEU A 18 2.05 -4.74 -0.25
C LEU A 18 3.44 -4.23 0.15
N ALA A 19 3.84 -4.38 1.42
CA ALA A 19 5.19 -4.02 1.83
C ALA A 19 6.27 -4.79 1.05
N ALA A 20 6.08 -6.11 0.87
CA ALA A 20 7.00 -6.95 0.11
C ALA A 20 7.02 -6.61 -1.39
N LEU A 21 5.86 -6.32 -1.98
CA LEU A 21 5.72 -5.89 -3.37
C LEU A 21 6.57 -4.65 -3.69
N HIS A 22 6.73 -3.76 -2.72
CA HIS A 22 7.47 -2.51 -2.85
C HIS A 22 8.84 -2.52 -2.17
N ALA A 23 9.33 -3.67 -1.66
CA ALA A 23 10.55 -3.72 -0.84
C ALA A 23 11.86 -3.87 -1.65
N GLY A 24 11.77 -4.25 -2.92
CA GLY A 24 12.94 -4.50 -3.74
C GLY A 24 12.61 -5.05 -5.14
N PRO A 25 13.64 -5.35 -5.94
CA PRO A 25 13.49 -5.79 -7.33
C PRO A 25 12.70 -7.10 -7.48
N MET A 26 12.65 -7.95 -6.46
CA MET A 26 11.86 -9.18 -6.49
C MET A 26 10.36 -8.97 -6.19
N GLY A 27 9.98 -7.81 -5.66
CA GLY A 27 8.61 -7.54 -5.22
C GLY A 27 7.56 -7.70 -6.33
N PRO A 28 7.73 -7.07 -7.52
CA PRO A 28 6.78 -7.18 -8.63
C PRO A 28 6.49 -8.62 -9.09
N ALA A 29 7.42 -9.56 -8.89
CA ALA A 29 7.19 -10.97 -9.22
C ALA A 29 6.04 -11.61 -8.41
N LEU A 30 5.71 -11.06 -7.21
CA LEU A 30 4.62 -11.54 -6.36
C LEU A 30 3.22 -11.40 -6.97
N ILE A 31 3.11 -10.61 -8.04
CA ILE A 31 1.90 -10.39 -8.82
C ILE A 31 2.11 -10.66 -10.31
N GLY A 32 3.14 -11.43 -10.67
CA GLY A 32 3.37 -11.88 -12.05
C GLY A 32 4.16 -10.92 -12.94
N HIS A 33 4.90 -9.97 -12.36
CA HIS A 33 5.68 -8.97 -13.11
C HIS A 33 7.21 -9.02 -12.84
N PRO A 34 7.89 -10.18 -12.99
CA PRO A 34 9.33 -10.28 -12.74
C PRO A 34 10.19 -9.40 -13.66
N GLU A 35 9.70 -9.07 -14.86
CA GLU A 35 10.35 -8.21 -15.85
C GLU A 35 10.60 -6.78 -15.35
N LEU A 36 9.88 -6.34 -14.31
CA LEU A 36 10.06 -5.02 -13.69
C LEU A 36 11.24 -4.95 -12.71
N GLY A 37 11.76 -6.11 -12.28
CA GLY A 37 12.83 -6.18 -11.28
C GLY A 37 14.09 -5.38 -11.64
N PRO A 38 14.66 -5.52 -12.86
CA PRO A 38 15.81 -4.72 -13.30
C PRO A 38 15.56 -3.22 -13.29
N GLN A 39 14.30 -2.78 -13.44
CA GLN A 39 13.93 -1.36 -13.50
C GLN A 39 13.65 -0.75 -12.11
N TYR A 40 13.54 -1.59 -11.08
CA TYR A 40 13.18 -1.17 -9.73
C TYR A 40 14.12 -0.09 -9.17
N PRO A 41 15.47 -0.23 -9.20
CA PRO A 41 16.35 0.77 -8.60
C PRO A 41 16.19 2.13 -9.25
N LYS A 42 16.11 2.18 -10.59
CA LYS A 42 15.95 3.42 -11.36
C LYS A 42 14.60 4.09 -11.08
N THR A 43 13.53 3.30 -10.98
CA THR A 43 12.17 3.80 -10.78
C THR A 43 11.97 4.34 -9.36
N TYR A 44 12.40 3.58 -8.36
CA TYR A 44 12.24 3.98 -6.96
C TYR A 44 13.21 5.08 -6.54
N ALA A 45 14.40 5.16 -7.16
CA ALA A 45 15.35 6.25 -6.92
C ALA A 45 14.78 7.64 -7.21
N ARG A 46 13.77 7.75 -8.08
CA ARG A 46 13.26 9.03 -8.57
C ARG A 46 11.98 9.49 -7.87
N CYS A 47 11.56 8.89 -6.76
CA CYS A 47 10.31 9.30 -6.10
C CYS A 47 10.32 10.82 -5.77
N PRO A 48 9.35 11.61 -6.28
CA PRO A 48 9.34 13.06 -6.10
C PRO A 48 8.93 13.49 -4.69
N GLY A 49 8.49 12.54 -3.86
CA GLY A 49 7.73 12.83 -2.66
C GLY A 49 6.31 13.30 -3.01
N PHE A 50 5.37 13.17 -2.06
CA PHE A 50 3.99 13.63 -2.27
C PHE A 50 3.71 14.83 -1.36
N PRO A 51 3.14 15.94 -1.88
CA PRO A 51 2.82 17.11 -1.09
C PRO A 51 2.03 16.77 0.18
N LYS A 52 2.33 17.45 1.28
CA LYS A 52 1.72 17.22 2.62
C LYS A 52 2.12 15.91 3.31
N LEU A 53 2.98 15.09 2.70
CA LEU A 53 3.62 13.96 3.39
C LEU A 53 5.06 14.31 3.78
N ALA A 54 5.55 13.71 4.86
CA ALA A 54 6.92 13.89 5.32
C ALA A 54 7.99 13.54 4.26
N CYS A 55 7.65 12.74 3.24
CA CYS A 55 8.56 12.42 2.14
C CYS A 55 8.78 13.58 1.15
N ALA A 56 7.86 14.56 1.06
CA ALA A 56 8.05 15.73 0.20
C ALA A 56 9.29 16.54 0.56
N GLN A 57 9.68 16.57 1.83
CA GLN A 57 10.81 17.37 2.33
C GLN A 57 12.18 16.71 2.08
N THR A 58 12.23 15.48 1.54
CA THR A 58 13.48 14.68 1.48
C THR A 58 14.19 14.65 0.13
N GLY A 59 13.74 15.42 -0.87
CA GLY A 59 14.56 15.77 -2.04
C GLY A 59 15.21 14.61 -2.82
N GLY A 60 14.46 13.56 -3.17
CA GLY A 60 14.86 12.65 -4.24
C GLY A 60 15.85 11.51 -3.90
N THR A 61 15.96 11.08 -2.64
CA THR A 61 16.63 9.80 -2.30
C THR A 61 15.56 8.72 -2.01
N PRO A 62 15.68 7.48 -2.53
CA PRO A 62 14.72 6.41 -2.30
C PRO A 62 14.74 5.99 -0.83
N ARG A 63 13.95 6.68 0.00
CA ARG A 63 13.65 6.18 1.33
C ARG A 63 12.66 5.05 1.13
N VAL A 64 12.89 3.94 1.82
CA VAL A 64 12.08 2.73 2.00
C VAL A 64 10.67 3.07 2.53
N CYS A 65 9.99 4.06 1.94
CA CYS A 65 8.88 4.79 2.52
C CYS A 65 7.61 3.99 2.32
N LEU A 66 7.35 3.50 1.11
CA LEU A 66 6.20 2.64 0.83
C LEU A 66 6.23 1.36 1.67
N PRO A 67 7.32 0.55 1.68
CA PRO A 67 7.40 -0.63 2.54
C PRO A 67 7.18 -0.29 4.02
N ARG A 68 7.79 0.78 4.54
CA ARG A 68 7.62 1.19 5.94
C ARG A 68 6.20 1.67 6.24
N ARG A 69 5.56 2.39 5.32
CA ARG A 69 4.17 2.86 5.47
C ARG A 69 3.20 1.68 5.45
N PHE A 70 3.41 0.70 4.59
CA PHE A 70 2.62 -0.53 4.59
C PHE A 70 2.86 -1.37 5.85
N GLN A 71 4.12 -1.49 6.32
CA GLN A 71 4.42 -2.13 7.60
C GLN A 71 3.77 -1.40 8.78
N HIS A 72 3.75 -0.07 8.76
CA HIS A 72 3.05 0.73 9.76
C HIS A 72 1.54 0.44 9.74
N MET A 73 0.93 0.42 8.56
CA MET A 73 -0.49 0.09 8.40
C MET A 73 -0.78 -1.34 8.88
N ALA A 74 0.07 -2.31 8.57
CA ALA A 74 -0.04 -3.68 9.06
C ALA A 74 -0.11 -3.71 10.61
N ARG A 75 0.77 -2.96 11.30
CA ARG A 75 0.73 -2.83 12.77
C ARG A 75 -0.54 -2.14 13.25
N LEU A 76 -1.02 -1.11 12.55
CA LEU A 76 -2.28 -0.45 12.91
C LEU A 76 -3.47 -1.42 12.85
N THR A 77 -3.48 -2.35 11.89
CA THR A 77 -4.57 -3.33 11.73
C THR A 77 -4.63 -4.42 12.79
N GLU A 78 -3.57 -4.63 13.57
CA GLU A 78 -3.55 -5.60 14.68
C GLU A 78 -4.55 -5.21 15.77
N LYS A 79 -4.77 -3.90 15.96
CA LYS A 79 -5.66 -3.35 16.99
C LYS A 79 -7.01 -2.95 16.39
N GLY A 80 -8.08 -3.35 17.06
CA GLY A 80 -9.45 -2.98 16.72
C GLY A 80 -9.92 -1.72 17.45
N GLY A 81 -11.22 -1.44 17.34
CA GLY A 81 -11.89 -0.35 18.04
C GLY A 81 -12.09 0.92 17.20
N PRO A 82 -13.10 1.74 17.56
CA PRO A 82 -13.55 2.86 16.73
C PRO A 82 -12.45 3.89 16.48
N ARG A 83 -11.67 4.26 17.51
CA ARG A 83 -10.54 5.20 17.38
C ARG A 83 -9.46 4.69 16.43
N ARG A 84 -9.13 3.39 16.47
CA ARG A 84 -8.10 2.81 15.59
C ARG A 84 -8.60 2.66 14.16
N ARG A 85 -9.88 2.30 13.97
CA ARG A 85 -10.51 2.29 12.64
C ARG A 85 -10.54 3.67 12.01
N ALA A 86 -10.85 4.72 12.79
CA ALA A 86 -10.78 6.11 12.32
C ALA A 86 -9.35 6.52 11.94
N GLN A 87 -8.34 6.12 12.73
CA GLN A 87 -6.93 6.37 12.39
C GLN A 87 -6.51 5.64 11.10
N GLN A 88 -6.90 4.38 10.93
CA GLN A 88 -6.65 3.60 9.72
C GLN A 88 -7.31 4.23 8.49
N HIS A 89 -8.58 4.65 8.62
CA HIS A 89 -9.33 5.32 7.56
C HIS A 89 -8.63 6.61 7.12
N ALA A 90 -8.28 7.47 8.08
CA ALA A 90 -7.58 8.72 7.82
C ALA A 90 -6.21 8.47 7.16
N TYR A 91 -5.46 7.46 7.61
CA TYR A 91 -4.16 7.13 7.04
C TYR A 91 -4.26 6.65 5.59
N LEU A 92 -5.26 5.82 5.27
CA LEU A 92 -5.51 5.38 3.90
C LEU A 92 -5.92 6.54 3.01
N LYS A 93 -6.95 7.27 3.42
CA LYS A 93 -7.58 8.32 2.62
C LYS A 93 -6.67 9.53 2.38
N ASN A 94 -5.93 9.94 3.40
CA ASN A 94 -5.17 11.19 3.35
C ASN A 94 -3.69 11.00 3.02
N GLU A 95 -3.14 9.78 3.17
CA GLU A 95 -1.71 9.53 2.93
C GLU A 95 -1.43 8.46 1.89
N LEU A 96 -1.87 7.21 2.11
CA LEU A 96 -1.47 6.09 1.26
C LEU A 96 -2.07 6.17 -0.15
N ILE A 97 -3.39 6.38 -0.27
CA ILE A 97 -4.07 6.45 -1.57
C ILE A 97 -3.54 7.62 -2.42
N PRO A 98 -3.47 8.86 -1.90
CA PRO A 98 -2.92 9.99 -2.67
C PRO A 98 -1.47 9.76 -3.10
N CYS A 99 -0.64 9.13 -2.25
CA CYS A 99 0.73 8.77 -2.60
C CYS A 99 0.77 7.84 -3.81
N ILE A 100 -0.01 6.76 -3.82
CA ILE A 100 -0.02 5.82 -4.95
C ILE A 100 -0.58 6.46 -6.22
N GLN A 101 -1.63 7.28 -6.11
CA GLN A 101 -2.18 8.05 -7.23
C GLN A 101 -1.15 9.03 -7.82
N GLY A 102 -0.37 9.70 -6.98
CA GLY A 102 0.73 10.55 -7.44
C GLY A 102 1.82 9.76 -8.19
N LEU A 103 2.12 8.55 -7.73
CA LEU A 103 3.09 7.68 -8.40
C LEU A 103 2.60 7.16 -9.76
N LEU A 104 1.29 6.97 -9.96
CA LEU A 104 0.74 6.60 -11.27
C LEU A 104 1.06 7.63 -12.37
N ASN A 105 1.18 8.90 -11.99
CA ASN A 105 1.52 9.99 -12.92
C ASN A 105 3.02 10.17 -13.12
N TYR A 106 3.84 9.67 -12.18
CA TYR A 106 5.28 9.93 -12.16
C TYR A 106 6.13 8.71 -12.60
N TYR A 107 5.70 7.49 -12.27
CA TYR A 107 6.43 6.29 -12.63
C TYR A 107 6.25 5.95 -14.12
N PRO A 108 7.24 5.26 -14.71
CA PRO A 108 7.13 4.77 -16.08
C PRO A 108 5.84 3.94 -16.29
N PRO A 109 5.18 4.02 -17.46
CA PRO A 109 3.88 3.38 -17.70
C PRO A 109 3.86 1.86 -17.45
N ASN A 110 4.98 1.16 -17.64
CA ASN A 110 5.08 -0.27 -17.37
C ASN A 110 5.00 -0.63 -15.88
N TRP A 111 5.07 0.34 -14.96
CA TRP A 111 4.82 0.13 -13.53
C TRP A 111 3.35 0.25 -13.13
N ARG A 112 2.46 0.63 -14.07
CA ARG A 112 1.02 0.74 -13.81
C ARG A 112 0.41 -0.52 -13.19
N PRO A 113 0.69 -1.75 -13.65
CA PRO A 113 0.08 -2.95 -13.05
C PRO A 113 0.37 -3.09 -11.55
N VAL A 114 1.60 -2.76 -11.12
CA VAL A 114 1.99 -2.78 -9.70
C VAL A 114 1.24 -1.71 -8.91
N LEU A 115 1.19 -0.48 -9.44
CA LEU A 115 0.57 0.65 -8.76
C LEU A 115 -0.96 0.56 -8.72
N GLU A 116 -1.59 0.08 -9.79
CA GLU A 116 -3.04 -0.15 -9.88
C GLU A 116 -3.46 -1.30 -8.96
N TYR A 117 -2.70 -2.40 -8.93
CA TYR A 117 -2.93 -3.47 -7.95
C TYR A 117 -2.87 -2.94 -6.52
N THR A 118 -1.82 -2.17 -6.20
CA THR A 118 -1.67 -1.58 -4.87
C THR A 118 -2.83 -0.63 -4.55
N LEU A 119 -3.20 0.26 -5.48
CA LEU A 119 -4.30 1.22 -5.30
C LEU A 119 -5.62 0.49 -5.03
N HIS A 120 -5.93 -0.51 -5.84
CA HIS A 120 -7.12 -1.33 -5.68
C HIS A 120 -7.21 -1.97 -4.28
N GLN A 121 -6.11 -2.57 -3.80
CA GLN A 121 -6.05 -3.17 -2.47
C GLN A 121 -6.26 -2.14 -1.33
N LEU A 122 -5.84 -0.89 -1.52
CA LEU A 122 -6.07 0.20 -0.57
C LEU A 122 -7.53 0.68 -0.59
N GLU A 123 -8.11 0.85 -1.78
CA GLU A 123 -9.48 1.31 -1.97
C GLU A 123 -10.51 0.29 -1.45
N GLU A 124 -10.25 -1.01 -1.66
CA GLU A 124 -11.06 -2.07 -1.06
C GLU A 124 -11.04 -2.02 0.47
N ASP A 125 -9.87 -1.80 1.08
CA ASP A 125 -9.78 -1.71 2.54
C ASP A 125 -10.46 -0.45 3.09
N LEU A 126 -10.36 0.66 2.36
CA LEU A 126 -11.07 1.89 2.67
C LEU A 126 -12.59 1.67 2.61
N ALA A 127 -13.09 1.01 1.56
CA ALA A 127 -14.50 0.67 1.43
C ALA A 127 -14.98 -0.22 2.59
N TYR A 128 -14.15 -1.17 3.05
CA TYR A 128 -14.44 -1.95 4.26
C TYR A 128 -14.53 -1.07 5.51
N LEU A 129 -13.59 -0.15 5.70
CA LEU A 129 -13.60 0.76 6.86
C LEU A 129 -14.81 1.70 6.86
N GLU A 130 -15.33 2.05 5.69
CA GLU A 130 -16.54 2.86 5.50
C GLU A 130 -17.84 2.06 5.59
N GLY A 131 -17.77 0.73 5.79
CA GLY A 131 -18.94 -0.14 5.85
C GLY A 131 -19.60 -0.40 4.49
N ARG A 132 -18.94 -0.02 3.39
CA ARG A 132 -19.41 -0.23 2.00
C ARG A 132 -19.02 -1.59 1.43
N ALA A 133 -18.10 -2.31 2.07
CA ALA A 133 -17.65 -3.63 1.66
C ALA A 133 -17.54 -4.60 2.86
N VAL A 134 -17.65 -5.90 2.59
CA VAL A 134 -17.44 -6.97 3.56
C VAL A 134 -16.21 -7.76 3.16
N TYR A 135 -15.28 -7.97 4.10
CA TYR A 135 -14.11 -8.81 3.84
C TYR A 135 -14.51 -10.24 3.55
N ARG A 136 -14.16 -10.73 2.36
CA ARG A 136 -14.24 -12.14 1.98
C ARG A 136 -12.81 -12.69 1.92
N PRO A 137 -12.57 -13.94 2.34
CA PRO A 137 -11.27 -14.56 2.12
C PRO A 137 -11.03 -14.62 0.59
N GLU A 138 -9.86 -14.15 0.14
CA GLU A 138 -9.39 -14.45 -1.22
C GLU A 138 -9.30 -15.98 -1.33
N THR A 139 -10.02 -16.56 -2.29
CA THR A 139 -9.80 -17.97 -2.67
C THR A 139 -8.39 -18.06 -3.21
N ALA A 140 -7.56 -18.84 -2.50
CA ALA A 140 -6.17 -19.11 -2.86
C ALA A 140 -6.06 -19.76 -4.26
#